data_AF-V9FWF3-F1
#
_entry.id   AF-V9FWF3-F1
#
_cell.length_a   1.000
_cell.length_b   1.000
_cell.length_c   1.000
_cell.angle_alpha   90.00
_cell.angle_beta   90.00
_cell.angle_gamma   90.00
#
_symmetry.space_group_name_H-M   'P 1'
#
loop_
_entity.id
_entity.type
_entity.pdbx_description
1 polymer ?
#
loop_
_entity_poly.entity_id
_entity_poly.type
_entity_poly.pdbx_seq_one_letter_code
_entity_poly.pdbx_strand_id
1 'polypeptide(L)'
;MGPSAPPTTGCLVCKGSHWVKDCPTTNEDEKSTAIQSARDRRKERVERGKMVKDLIKSVNSCHKRIKNVLDVPYCGADSSIISHTLVDKLLGLGGSMEAAALQPPVNVVVAGGAYMVCRSSVMLDLRIKTAAGPLSLHNVVCLVLDGDEEEFLLDRNSMQGIGIDIDRLFEQLADSDQVTDASANDAQSTTWDDV
;
A
#
# COMPACT_ATOMS: atom_id res chain seq x y z
N MET A 1 9.28 -11.65 -26.09
CA MET A 1 9.41 -10.94 -24.80
C MET A 1 9.85 -9.52 -25.11
N GLY A 2 8.92 -8.57 -25.15
CA GLY A 2 9.24 -7.16 -25.41
C GLY A 2 9.96 -6.51 -24.22
N PRO A 3 10.63 -5.37 -24.40
CA PRO A 3 11.29 -4.68 -23.30
C PRO A 3 10.25 -4.18 -22.29
N SER A 4 10.39 -4.63 -21.04
CA SER A 4 9.56 -4.18 -19.91
C SER A 4 9.68 -2.66 -19.74
N ALA A 5 8.55 -1.97 -19.60
CA ALA A 5 8.49 -0.53 -19.43
C ALA A 5 9.41 -0.05 -18.28
N PRO A 6 10.12 1.08 -18.45
CA PRO A 6 11.04 1.57 -17.44
C PRO A 6 10.31 2.03 -16.16
N PRO A 7 10.98 1.98 -15.00
CA PRO A 7 10.36 2.35 -13.72
C PRO A 7 10.00 3.85 -13.67
N THR A 8 8.79 4.16 -13.20
CA THR A 8 8.26 5.52 -13.03
C THR A 8 9.07 6.37 -12.04
N THR A 9 9.78 5.72 -11.13
CA THR A 9 10.67 6.36 -10.14
C THR A 9 12.07 6.65 -10.68
N GLY A 10 12.34 6.28 -11.94
CA GLY A 10 13.64 6.43 -12.60
C GLY A 10 14.66 5.37 -12.19
N CYS A 11 15.77 5.33 -12.93
CA CYS A 11 16.90 4.45 -12.69
C CYS A 11 17.44 4.66 -11.27
N LEU A 12 17.70 3.57 -10.54
CA LEU A 12 18.17 3.66 -9.16
C LEU A 12 19.50 4.40 -9.04
N VAL A 13 20.32 4.40 -10.09
CA VAL A 13 21.64 5.04 -10.15
C VAL A 13 21.53 6.50 -10.58
N CYS A 14 21.10 6.77 -11.81
CA CYS A 14 21.15 8.12 -12.38
C CYS A 14 19.79 8.83 -12.51
N LYS A 15 18.71 8.22 -12.02
CA LYS A 15 17.33 8.72 -12.11
C LYS A 15 16.76 8.87 -13.53
N GLY A 16 17.46 8.39 -14.57
CA GLY A 16 16.97 8.38 -15.95
C GLY A 16 15.83 7.38 -16.19
N SER A 17 15.08 7.53 -17.28
CA SER A 17 13.93 6.68 -17.65
C SER A 17 14.36 5.33 -18.26
N HIS A 18 15.15 4.54 -17.52
CA HIS A 18 15.62 3.22 -17.91
C HIS A 18 15.80 2.31 -16.68
N TRP A 19 15.84 1.01 -16.92
CA TRP A 19 16.21 0.05 -15.87
C TRP A 19 17.68 0.14 -15.52
N VAL A 20 18.05 -0.16 -14.28
CA VAL A 20 19.46 -0.17 -13.83
C VAL A 20 20.35 -1.05 -14.70
N LYS A 21 19.84 -2.22 -15.14
CA LYS A 21 20.54 -3.11 -16.07
C LYS A 21 20.95 -2.42 -17.38
N ASP A 22 20.12 -1.48 -17.86
CA ASP A 22 20.29 -0.76 -19.12
C ASP A 22 20.90 0.64 -18.90
N CYS A 23 21.42 0.92 -17.70
CA CYS A 23 21.93 2.24 -17.36
C CYS A 23 23.26 2.53 -18.08
N PRO A 24 23.33 3.60 -18.91
CA PRO A 24 24.52 3.91 -19.70
C PRO A 24 25.59 4.69 -18.90
N THR A 25 25.24 5.21 -17.72
CA THR A 25 26.07 6.11 -16.92
C THR A 25 26.90 5.39 -15.84
N THR A 26 26.92 4.05 -15.84
CA THR A 26 27.44 3.26 -14.73
C THR A 26 28.04 1.94 -15.22
N ASN A 27 28.99 1.39 -14.47
CA ASN A 27 29.63 0.10 -14.78
C ASN A 27 28.82 -1.09 -14.21
N GLU A 28 29.15 -2.31 -14.62
CA GLU A 28 28.40 -3.52 -14.22
C GLU A 28 28.45 -3.78 -12.70
N ASP A 29 29.56 -3.43 -12.04
CA ASP A 29 29.73 -3.57 -10.60
C ASP A 29 28.84 -2.59 -9.82
N GLU A 30 28.68 -1.36 -10.31
CA GLU A 30 27.78 -0.36 -9.74
C GLU A 30 26.31 -0.72 -9.97
N LYS A 31 25.96 -1.29 -11.13
CA LYS A 31 24.60 -1.81 -11.41
C LYS A 31 24.23 -2.93 -10.44
N SER A 32 25.12 -3.91 -10.29
CA SER A 32 24.89 -5.05 -9.40
C SER A 32 24.79 -4.60 -7.93
N THR A 33 25.63 -3.65 -7.51
CA THR A 33 25.57 -3.03 -6.18
C THR A 33 24.26 -2.27 -5.95
N ALA A 34 23.78 -1.50 -6.93
CA ALA A 34 22.51 -0.79 -6.84
C ALA A 34 21.30 -1.74 -6.74
N ILE A 35 21.32 -2.85 -7.49
CA ILE A 35 20.28 -3.88 -7.40
C ILE A 35 20.33 -4.59 -6.05
N GLN A 36 21.53 -4.93 -5.59
CA GLN A 36 21.72 -5.65 -4.33
C GLN A 36 21.26 -4.80 -3.14
N SER A 37 21.69 -3.54 -3.07
CA SER A 37 21.24 -2.61 -2.03
C SER A 37 19.72 -2.38 -2.03
N ALA A 38 19.07 -2.35 -3.20
CA ALA A 38 17.61 -2.26 -3.27
C ALA A 38 16.91 -3.53 -2.74
N ARG A 39 17.47 -4.71 -3.03
CA ARG A 39 16.98 -5.99 -2.48
C ARG A 39 17.16 -6.06 -0.97
N ASP A 40 18.32 -5.64 -0.47
CA ASP A 40 18.62 -5.65 0.97
C ASP A 40 17.70 -4.69 1.73
N ARG A 41 17.48 -3.48 1.20
CA ARG A 41 16.49 -2.53 1.74
C ARG A 41 15.07 -3.09 1.74
N ARG A 42 14.68 -3.82 0.69
CA ARG A 42 13.37 -4.50 0.65
C ARG A 42 13.29 -5.59 1.70
N LYS A 43 14.34 -6.39 1.87
CA LYS A 43 14.40 -7.45 2.88
C LYS A 43 14.32 -6.88 4.29
N GLU A 44 15.10 -5.85 4.58
CA GLU A 44 15.06 -5.13 5.86
C GLU A 44 13.66 -4.58 6.15
N ARG A 45 13.01 -3.97 5.16
CA ARG A 45 11.63 -3.47 5.28
C ARG A 45 10.64 -4.60 5.61
N VAL A 46 10.77 -5.75 4.97
CA VAL A 46 9.92 -6.93 5.23
C VAL A 46 10.18 -7.49 6.64
N GLU A 47 11.43 -7.64 7.06
CA GLU A 47 11.76 -8.13 8.40
C GLU A 47 11.30 -7.15 9.49
N ARG A 48 11.46 -5.84 9.28
CA ARG A 48 10.89 -4.82 10.17
C ARG A 48 9.37 -4.94 10.27
N GLY A 49 8.70 -5.14 9.14
CA GLY A 49 7.25 -5.39 9.11
C GLY A 49 6.84 -6.65 9.87
N LYS A 50 7.63 -7.73 9.80
CA LYS A 50 7.39 -8.94 10.60
C LYS A 50 7.57 -8.70 12.09
N MET A 51 8.65 -8.02 12.50
CA MET A 51 8.88 -7.69 13.91
C MET A 51 7.76 -6.85 14.49
N VAL A 52 7.29 -5.84 13.75
CA VAL A 52 6.13 -5.03 14.16
C VAL A 52 4.88 -5.88 14.25
N LYS A 53 4.63 -6.78 13.28
CA LYS A 53 3.49 -7.72 13.35
C LYS A 53 3.56 -8.65 14.55
N ASP A 54 4.73 -9.16 14.90
CA ASP A 54 4.87 -10.08 16.04
C ASP A 54 4.73 -9.35 17.38
N LEU A 55 5.24 -8.12 17.50
CA LEU A 55 4.97 -7.25 18.63
C LEU A 55 3.47 -6.98 18.75
N ILE A 56 2.82 -6.63 17.65
CA ILE A 56 1.37 -6.40 17.60
C ILE A 56 0.60 -7.66 17.97
N LYS A 57 0.96 -8.86 17.49
CA LYS A 57 0.29 -10.11 17.88
C LYS A 57 0.38 -10.35 19.38
N SER A 58 1.53 -10.07 19.98
CA SER A 58 1.72 -10.17 21.43
C SER A 58 0.84 -9.17 22.20
N VAL A 59 0.50 -8.05 21.57
CA VAL A 59 -0.36 -7.03 22.17
C VAL A 59 -1.85 -7.35 21.93
N ASN A 60 -2.21 -7.90 20.78
CA ASN A 60 -3.57 -8.32 20.42
C ASN A 60 -4.18 -9.33 21.39
N SER A 61 -3.36 -10.19 22.02
CA SER A 61 -3.83 -11.09 23.07
C SER A 61 -4.41 -10.36 24.29
N CYS A 62 -4.17 -9.05 24.42
CA CYS A 62 -4.62 -8.24 25.54
C CYS A 62 -5.70 -7.20 25.16
N HIS A 63 -6.06 -7.05 23.89
CA HIS A 63 -7.02 -6.02 23.46
C HIS A 63 -8.48 -6.49 23.58
N LYS A 64 -9.36 -5.60 24.06
CA LYS A 64 -10.82 -5.78 23.97
C LYS A 64 -11.37 -5.31 22.62
N ARG A 65 -12.35 -6.05 22.09
CA ARG A 65 -12.99 -5.81 20.79
C ARG A 65 -13.95 -4.63 20.85
N ILE A 66 -13.88 -3.73 19.86
CA ILE A 66 -14.71 -2.53 19.82
C ILE A 66 -15.25 -2.33 18.41
N LYS A 67 -16.57 -2.25 18.30
CA LYS A 67 -17.29 -2.07 17.04
C LYS A 67 -17.48 -0.59 16.74
N ASN A 68 -16.41 0.09 16.35
CA ASN A 68 -16.49 1.49 15.92
C ASN A 68 -16.26 1.61 14.41
N VAL A 69 -17.28 2.07 13.69
CA VAL A 69 -17.22 2.30 12.25
C VAL A 69 -16.52 3.64 11.98
N LEU A 70 -15.35 3.59 11.34
CA LEU A 70 -14.63 4.77 10.87
C LEU A 70 -14.78 4.90 9.34
N ASP A 71 -15.36 6.01 8.88
CA ASP A 71 -15.53 6.35 7.46
C ASP A 71 -14.52 7.46 7.08
N VAL A 72 -13.33 7.06 6.66
CA VAL A 72 -12.20 7.95 6.40
C VAL A 72 -11.49 7.51 5.11
N PRO A 73 -10.99 8.44 4.27
CA PRO A 73 -10.11 8.09 3.16
C PRO A 73 -8.92 7.25 3.65
N TYR A 74 -8.54 6.25 2.85
CA TYR A 74 -7.44 5.36 3.19
C TYR A 74 -6.43 5.22 2.04
N CYS A 75 -5.16 5.11 2.40
CA CYS A 75 -4.10 4.73 1.48
C CYS A 75 -3.25 3.57 2.01
N GLY A 76 -2.57 2.87 1.09
CA GLY A 76 -1.83 1.65 1.40
C GLY A 76 -0.50 1.94 2.06
N ALA A 77 -0.27 1.33 3.23
CA ALA A 77 0.97 1.43 4.00
C ALA A 77 1.54 0.05 4.37
N ASP A 78 2.72 0.03 4.98
CA ASP A 78 3.32 -1.22 5.51
C ASP A 78 2.66 -1.68 6.81
N SER A 79 2.00 -0.78 7.51
CA SER A 79 1.35 -0.99 8.80
C SER A 79 0.13 -0.08 8.86
N SER A 80 -0.93 -0.55 9.51
CA SER A 80 -2.13 0.27 9.67
C SER A 80 -1.84 1.33 10.72
N ILE A 81 -2.14 2.60 10.43
CA ILE A 81 -1.80 3.74 11.28
C ILE A 81 -3.05 4.61 11.43
N ILE A 82 -3.31 5.04 12.67
CA ILE A 82 -4.40 5.95 13.02
C ILE A 82 -3.83 7.09 13.87
N SER A 83 -4.27 8.32 13.63
CA SER A 83 -3.88 9.46 14.45
C SER A 83 -4.59 9.45 15.80
N HIS A 84 -3.98 10.07 16.81
CA HIS A 84 -4.63 10.28 18.11
C HIS A 84 -5.96 11.04 17.96
N THR A 85 -6.02 12.03 17.07
CA THR A 85 -7.26 12.79 16.79
C THR A 85 -8.41 11.90 16.31
N LEU A 86 -8.13 10.93 15.42
CA LEU A 86 -9.16 9.98 14.97
C LEU A 86 -9.57 9.01 16.08
N VAL A 87 -8.62 8.59 16.93
CA VAL A 87 -8.92 7.77 18.12
C VAL A 87 -9.86 8.52 19.08
N ASP A 88 -9.59 9.79 19.37
CA ASP A 88 -10.42 10.61 20.24
C ASP A 88 -11.82 10.83 19.66
N LYS A 89 -11.92 11.06 18.34
CA LYS A 89 -13.22 11.14 17.64
C LYS A 89 -14.01 9.83 17.80
N LEU A 90 -13.35 8.67 17.66
CA LEU A 90 -14.00 7.36 17.83
C LEU A 90 -14.46 7.10 19.28
N LEU A 91 -13.67 7.55 20.27
CA LEU A 91 -14.05 7.52 21.68
C LEU A 91 -15.26 8.42 21.95
N GLY A 92 -15.29 9.62 21.36
CA GLY A 92 -16.38 10.58 21.50
C GLY A 92 -17.73 10.10 20.95
N LEU A 93 -17.73 9.12 20.04
CA LEU A 93 -18.95 8.50 19.48
C LEU A 93 -19.56 7.42 20.41
N GLY A 94 -19.05 7.27 21.64
CA GLY A 94 -19.58 6.33 22.63
C GLY A 94 -18.91 4.95 22.59
N GLY A 95 -17.82 4.80 21.84
CA GLY A 95 -16.99 3.62 21.89
C GLY A 95 -16.04 3.67 23.09
N SER A 96 -15.83 2.54 23.77
CA SER A 96 -14.74 2.40 24.74
C SER A 96 -13.54 1.82 24.01
N MET A 97 -12.43 2.57 23.84
CA MET A 97 -11.19 2.06 23.25
C MET A 97 -10.09 1.85 24.29
N GLU A 98 -9.60 0.61 24.40
CA GLU A 98 -8.41 0.29 25.17
C GLU A 98 -7.19 0.32 24.24
N ALA A 99 -6.39 1.38 24.33
CA ALA A 99 -5.08 1.43 23.70
C ALA A 99 -4.09 0.61 24.52
N ALA A 100 -3.29 -0.22 23.85
CA ALA A 100 -2.25 -1.00 24.49
C ALA A 100 -0.89 -0.38 24.23
N ALA A 101 -0.05 -0.33 25.27
CA ALA A 101 1.30 0.21 25.16
C ALA A 101 2.21 -0.73 24.35
N LEU A 102 2.98 -0.16 23.43
CA LEU A 102 3.99 -0.86 22.66
C LEU A 102 5.32 -0.80 23.40
N GLN A 103 5.86 -1.96 23.78
CA GLN A 103 7.20 -2.08 24.34
C GLN A 103 8.03 -3.11 23.56
N PRO A 104 9.08 -2.70 22.83
CA PRO A 104 9.54 -1.31 22.66
C PRO A 104 8.61 -0.46 21.77
N PRO A 105 8.72 0.89 21.81
CA PRO A 105 8.05 1.77 20.85
C PRO A 105 8.43 1.43 19.40
N VAL A 106 7.50 1.65 18.47
CA VAL A 106 7.69 1.33 17.05
C VAL A 106 8.03 2.59 16.26
N ASN A 107 9.14 2.57 15.53
CA ASN A 107 9.50 3.65 14.61
C ASN A 107 8.87 3.44 13.24
N VAL A 108 8.10 4.41 12.78
CA VAL A 108 7.50 4.46 11.45
C VAL A 108 8.17 5.55 10.61
N VAL A 109 8.25 5.33 9.30
CA VAL A 109 8.76 6.32 8.34
C VAL A 109 7.58 6.85 7.56
N VAL A 110 7.33 8.15 7.63
CA VAL A 110 6.22 8.79 6.92
C VAL A 110 6.64 9.23 5.52
N ALA A 111 5.65 9.60 4.71
CA ALA A 111 5.90 10.25 3.42
C ALA A 111 6.79 11.50 3.65
N GLY A 112 7.92 11.57 2.93
CA GLY A 112 8.95 12.61 3.16
C GLY A 112 10.19 12.12 3.93
N GLY A 113 10.18 10.88 4.44
CA GLY A 113 11.37 10.26 5.04
C GLY A 113 11.62 10.62 6.51
N ALA A 114 10.74 11.41 7.12
CA ALA A 114 10.78 11.67 8.56
C ALA A 114 10.41 10.40 9.36
N TYR A 115 11.03 10.25 10.52
CA TYR A 115 10.72 9.19 11.46
C TYR A 115 9.75 9.68 12.51
N MET A 116 8.74 8.87 12.80
CA MET A 116 7.80 9.09 13.89
C MET A 116 7.74 7.85 14.79
N VAL A 117 7.33 8.05 16.04
CA VAL A 117 7.34 7.00 17.06
C VAL A 117 5.91 6.70 17.50
N CYS A 118 5.47 5.47 17.30
CA CYS A 118 4.22 4.95 17.83
C CYS A 118 4.48 4.27 19.18
N ARG A 119 3.83 4.74 20.24
CA ARG A 119 3.96 4.19 21.61
C ARG A 119 2.79 3.32 22.02
N SER A 120 1.71 3.34 21.27
CA SER A 120 0.52 2.56 21.55
C SER A 120 -0.10 2.02 20.27
N SER A 121 -0.94 1.00 20.41
CA SER A 121 -1.76 0.44 19.35
C SER A 121 -3.18 0.20 19.83
N VAL A 122 -4.11 0.21 18.88
CA VAL A 122 -5.54 -0.04 19.11
C VAL A 122 -6.03 -1.10 18.14
N MET A 123 -6.96 -1.93 18.58
CA MET A 123 -7.64 -2.91 17.73
C MET A 123 -9.03 -2.41 17.37
N LEU A 124 -9.32 -2.36 16.07
CA LEU A 124 -10.53 -1.76 15.51
C LEU A 124 -11.25 -2.72 14.57
N ASP A 125 -12.59 -2.71 14.63
CA ASP A 125 -13.45 -3.25 13.58
C ASP A 125 -13.83 -2.09 12.64
N LEU A 126 -13.20 -2.00 11.46
CA LEU A 126 -13.37 -0.89 10.51
C LEU A 126 -14.48 -1.18 9.50
N ARG A 127 -15.11 -0.12 8.97
CA ARG A 127 -16.03 -0.23 7.83
C ARG A 127 -15.68 0.81 6.78
N ILE A 128 -15.15 0.35 5.66
CA ILE A 128 -14.65 1.17 4.57
C ILE A 128 -15.72 1.27 3.49
N LYS A 129 -16.01 2.49 3.02
CA LYS A 129 -16.84 2.66 1.83
C LYS A 129 -16.02 2.38 0.57
N THR A 130 -16.52 1.48 -0.26
CA THR A 130 -15.96 1.22 -1.59
C THR A 130 -17.04 1.44 -2.65
N ALA A 131 -16.64 1.59 -3.92
CA ALA A 131 -17.59 1.72 -5.03
C ALA A 131 -18.53 0.50 -5.17
N ALA A 132 -18.07 -0.68 -4.75
CA ALA A 132 -18.86 -1.92 -4.73
C ALA A 132 -19.76 -2.04 -3.49
N GLY A 133 -19.72 -1.06 -2.56
CA GLY A 133 -20.46 -1.05 -1.31
C GLY A 133 -19.57 -0.99 -0.07
N PRO A 134 -20.17 -0.93 1.14
CA PRO A 134 -19.42 -0.89 2.38
C PRO A 134 -18.80 -2.25 2.70
N LEU A 135 -17.55 -2.23 3.12
CA LEU A 135 -16.74 -3.41 3.42
C LEU A 135 -16.32 -3.37 4.88
N SER A 136 -16.53 -4.47 5.62
CA SER A 136 -16.20 -4.56 7.04
C SER A 136 -14.89 -5.32 7.22
N LEU A 137 -13.93 -4.69 7.90
CA LEU A 137 -12.68 -5.30 8.32
C LEU A 137 -12.74 -5.52 9.83
N HIS A 138 -12.31 -6.69 10.28
CA HIS A 138 -12.35 -7.03 11.70
C HIS A 138 -10.96 -7.26 12.25
N ASN A 139 -10.77 -6.89 13.52
CA ASN A 139 -9.50 -7.06 14.25
C ASN A 139 -8.31 -6.39 13.55
N VAL A 140 -8.51 -5.20 12.97
CA VAL A 140 -7.44 -4.42 12.36
C VAL A 140 -6.67 -3.74 13.47
N VAL A 141 -5.36 -3.98 13.52
CA VAL A 141 -4.51 -3.36 14.53
C VAL A 141 -3.85 -2.14 13.96
N CYS A 142 -4.10 -1.01 14.59
CA CYS A 142 -3.61 0.27 14.15
C CYS A 142 -2.58 0.78 15.14
N LEU A 143 -1.39 1.14 14.65
CA LEU A 143 -0.43 1.91 15.42
C LEU A 143 -0.99 3.32 15.61
N VAL A 144 -0.98 3.81 16.85
CA VAL A 144 -1.40 5.18 17.15
C VAL A 144 -0.23 6.11 16.90
N LEU A 145 -0.44 7.08 16.02
CA LEU A 145 0.51 8.12 15.71
C LEU A 145 0.17 9.39 16.49
N ASP A 146 1.18 9.96 17.14
CA ASP A 146 1.11 11.27 17.77
C ASP A 146 1.08 12.33 16.65
N GLY A 147 -0.11 12.71 16.20
CA GLY A 147 -0.34 13.65 15.11
C GLY A 147 -1.82 14.01 14.96
N ASP A 148 -2.11 15.05 14.20
CA ASP A 148 -3.47 15.58 13.96
C ASP A 148 -4.04 15.23 12.58
N GLU A 149 -3.30 14.45 11.80
CA GLU A 149 -3.69 13.92 10.49
C GLU A 149 -5.09 13.29 10.53
N GLU A 150 -5.95 13.66 9.58
CA GLU A 150 -7.31 13.12 9.48
C GLU A 150 -7.40 11.93 8.49
N GLU A 151 -6.26 11.42 8.02
CA GLU A 151 -6.20 10.27 7.12
C GLU A 151 -5.89 8.96 7.89
N PHE A 152 -6.54 7.87 7.46
CA PHE A 152 -6.27 6.54 8.00
C PHE A 152 -5.39 5.74 7.04
N LEU A 153 -4.29 5.17 7.52
CA LEU A 153 -3.44 4.32 6.69
C LEU A 153 -3.80 2.86 6.94
N LEU A 154 -4.11 2.12 5.87
CA LEU A 154 -4.43 0.69 5.96
C LEU A 154 -3.23 -0.13 5.49
N ASP A 155 -2.85 -1.16 6.26
CA ASP A 155 -1.77 -2.03 5.84
C ASP A 155 -2.10 -2.82 4.58
N ARG A 156 -1.06 -3.06 3.79
CA ARG A 156 -1.14 -3.76 2.52
C ARG A 156 -1.70 -5.19 2.64
N ASN A 157 -1.47 -5.85 3.78
CA ASN A 157 -1.98 -7.20 4.03
C ASN A 157 -3.51 -7.21 4.18
N SER A 158 -4.05 -6.23 4.91
CA SER A 158 -5.48 -6.04 5.11
C SER A 158 -6.15 -5.66 3.80
N MET A 159 -5.49 -4.85 2.96
CA MET A 159 -5.93 -4.55 1.59
C MET A 159 -5.95 -5.82 0.70
N GLN A 160 -4.90 -6.63 0.73
CA GLN A 160 -4.87 -7.90 -0.01
C GLN A 160 -5.95 -8.88 0.48
N GLY A 161 -6.20 -8.92 1.79
CA GLY A 161 -7.23 -9.76 2.40
C GLY A 161 -8.65 -9.45 1.91
N ILE A 162 -8.88 -8.25 1.38
CA ILE A 162 -10.15 -7.84 0.75
C ILE A 162 -10.12 -7.85 -0.78
N GLY A 163 -9.10 -8.48 -1.37
CA GLY A 163 -8.97 -8.61 -2.82
C GLY A 163 -8.36 -7.39 -3.50
N ILE A 164 -7.85 -6.40 -2.75
CA ILE A 164 -7.12 -5.27 -3.30
C ILE A 164 -5.63 -5.62 -3.27
N ASP A 165 -5.17 -6.27 -4.33
CA ASP A 165 -3.75 -6.55 -4.53
C ASP A 165 -3.18 -5.55 -5.55
N ILE A 166 -2.48 -4.55 -5.03
CA ILE A 166 -1.89 -3.46 -5.83
C ILE A 166 -0.86 -4.02 -6.81
N ASP A 167 -0.09 -5.05 -6.43
CA ASP A 167 0.93 -5.63 -7.30
C ASP A 167 0.25 -6.34 -8.49
N ARG A 168 -0.81 -7.12 -8.23
CA ARG A 168 -1.64 -7.75 -9.26
C ARG A 168 -2.35 -6.73 -10.15
N LEU A 169 -2.81 -5.61 -9.59
CA LEU A 169 -3.41 -4.50 -10.36
C LEU A 169 -2.38 -3.91 -11.32
N PHE A 170 -1.13 -3.70 -10.89
CA PHE A 170 -0.06 -3.24 -11.77
C PHE A 170 0.30 -4.26 -12.84
N GLU A 171 0.34 -5.55 -12.51
CA GLU A 171 0.56 -6.62 -13.50
C GLU A 171 -0.54 -6.62 -14.56
N GLN A 172 -1.81 -6.52 -14.16
CA GLN A 172 -2.94 -6.44 -15.10
C GLN A 172 -2.87 -5.18 -15.97
N LEU A 173 -2.49 -4.03 -15.41
CA LEU A 173 -2.32 -2.80 -16.18
C LEU A 173 -1.16 -2.89 -17.17
N ALA A 174 -0.08 -3.58 -16.82
CA ALA A 174 1.05 -3.81 -17.72
C ALA A 174 0.71 -4.80 -18.86
N ASP A 175 -0.20 -5.74 -18.61
CA ASP A 175 -0.64 -6.74 -19.60
C ASP A 175 -1.78 -6.23 -20.51
N SER A 176 -2.52 -5.20 -20.07
CA SER A 176 -3.66 -4.63 -20.81
C SER A 176 -3.26 -3.81 -22.05
N ASP A 177 -1.96 -3.54 -22.24
CA ASP A 177 -1.43 -2.76 -23.39
C ASP A 177 -1.23 -3.61 -24.66
N GLN A 178 -1.79 -4.84 -24.69
CA GLN A 178 -1.70 -5.79 -25.81
C GLN A 178 -3.03 -5.99 -26.56
N VAL A 179 -4.03 -5.13 -26.37
CA VAL A 179 -5.24 -5.18 -27.23
C VAL A 179 -4.94 -4.46 -28.54
N THR A 180 -4.23 -5.13 -29.44
CA THR A 180 -4.13 -4.71 -30.84
C THR A 180 -5.54 -4.69 -31.44
N ASP A 181 -5.94 -3.52 -31.91
CA ASP A 181 -7.07 -3.29 -32.81
C ASP A 181 -6.93 -4.20 -34.03
N ALA A 182 -7.58 -5.36 -33.98
CA ALA A 182 -7.75 -6.22 -35.14
C ALA A 182 -8.92 -5.69 -35.95
N SER A 183 -8.62 -4.70 -36.80
CA SER A 183 -9.47 -4.34 -37.94
C SER A 183 -9.66 -5.57 -38.82
N ALA A 184 -10.81 -6.24 -38.66
CA ALA A 184 -11.28 -7.25 -39.59
C ALA A 184 -12.22 -6.57 -40.58
N ASN A 185 -11.65 -6.34 -41.76
CA ASN A 185 -12.29 -5.98 -43.01
C ASN A 185 -13.54 -6.84 -43.31
N ASP A 186 -14.72 -6.23 -43.31
CA ASP A 186 -15.88 -6.74 -44.06
C ASP A 186 -16.13 -5.82 -45.26
N ALA A 187 -15.56 -6.23 -46.39
CA ALA A 187 -15.94 -5.73 -47.70
C ALA A 187 -17.29 -6.36 -48.09
N GLN A 188 -18.34 -5.55 -48.15
CA GLN A 188 -19.47 -5.83 -49.04
C GLN A 188 -19.67 -4.67 -50.00
N SER A 189 -19.27 -4.95 -51.23
CA SER A 189 -19.63 -4.23 -52.44
C SER A 189 -21.15 -4.29 -52.63
N THR A 190 -21.82 -3.15 -52.59
CA THR A 190 -23.08 -2.95 -53.33
C THR A 190 -22.97 -1.66 -54.13
N THR A 191 -22.71 -1.86 -55.42
CA THR A 191 -22.90 -0.91 -56.52
C THR A 191 -24.35 -0.45 -56.56
N TRP A 192 -24.60 0.86 -56.55
CA TRP A 192 -25.76 1.50 -57.19
C TRP A 192 -25.35 2.89 -57.67
N ASP A 193 -25.21 3.02 -58.99
CA ASP A 193 -25.17 4.27 -59.73
C ASP A 193 -26.42 5.15 -59.44
N ASP A 194 -26.25 6.47 -59.42
CA ASP A 194 -27.08 7.43 -60.20
C ASP A 194 -26.80 8.90 -59.82
N VAL A 195 -26.02 9.58 -60.69
CA VAL A 195 -26.20 10.93 -61.31
C VAL A 195 -24.86 11.52 -61.74
#